data_AF-A0A4D6NH21-F1
#
_entry.id   AF-A0A4D6NH21-F1
#
_cell.length_a   1.000
_cell.length_b   1.000
_cell.length_c   1.000
_cell.angle_alpha   90.00
_cell.angle_beta   90.00
_cell.angle_gamma   90.00
#
_symmetry.space_group_name_H-M   'P 1'
#
loop_
_entity.id
_entity.type
_entity.pdbx_description
1 polymer ?
#
loop_
_entity_poly.entity_id
_entity_poly.type
_entity_poly.pdbx_seq_one_letter_code
_entity_poly.pdbx_strand_id
1 'polypeptide(L)'
;MGSNHGCSANEIFEGQIHLYKHLYAHLILHDWNDNDCKKILENCKEAISDKGKRGKVILIETVINEGQDEHGLTGLKLAMDVRMTCLLNGKERSEEEWKKLFMEAEFQSYKIYPLTGYLSLIEIYP
;
A
#
# COMPACT_ATOMS: atom_id res chain seq x y z
N MET A 1 -3.54 27.49 14.78
CA MET A 1 -2.88 26.65 15.79
C MET A 1 -3.35 25.22 15.58
N GLY A 2 -2.41 24.31 15.33
CA GLY A 2 -2.67 22.96 14.84
C GLY A 2 -1.45 22.51 14.03
N SER A 3 -0.32 22.45 14.73
CA SER A 3 0.96 22.00 14.20
C SER A 3 0.84 20.58 13.66
N ASN A 4 0.95 20.42 12.34
CA ASN A 4 1.29 19.16 11.70
C ASN A 4 2.56 18.63 12.38
N HIS A 5 2.38 17.69 13.30
CA HIS A 5 3.49 16.90 13.83
C HIS A 5 3.88 15.98 12.68
N GLY A 6 4.93 16.40 11.97
CA GLY A 6 5.57 15.62 10.92
C GLY A 6 6.18 14.38 11.55
N CYS A 7 5.40 13.30 11.55
CA CYS A 7 5.99 11.98 11.60
C CYS A 7 6.55 11.74 10.19
N SER A 8 7.87 11.61 10.06
CA SER A 8 8.44 11.29 8.76
C SER A 8 7.95 9.90 8.35
N ALA A 9 7.74 9.65 7.04
CA ALA A 9 7.33 8.34 6.55
C ALA A 9 8.24 7.20 7.07
N ASN A 10 9.49 7.50 7.39
CA ASN A 10 10.46 6.57 7.96
C ASN A 10 10.11 6.13 9.39
N GLU A 11 9.52 6.99 10.22
CA GLU A 11 9.23 6.71 11.63
C GLU A 11 8.03 5.76 11.82
N ILE A 12 7.08 5.76 10.87
CA ILE A 12 5.90 4.88 10.92
C ILE A 12 6.31 3.40 10.84
N PHE A 13 7.36 3.09 10.08
CA PHE A 13 7.82 1.72 9.86
C PHE A 13 8.79 1.24 10.94
N GLU A 14 9.53 2.12 11.61
CA GLU A 14 10.47 1.69 12.67
C GLU A 14 9.77 1.01 13.86
N GLY A 15 8.53 1.41 14.17
CA GLY A 15 7.75 0.84 15.28
C GLY A 15 7.23 -0.59 15.07
N GLN A 16 7.10 -1.06 13.83
CA GLN A 16 6.60 -2.41 13.53
C GLN A 16 7.70 -3.47 13.32
N ILE A 17 8.99 -3.09 13.43
CA ILE A 17 10.15 -3.95 13.11
C ILE A 17 10.36 -5.08 14.14
N HIS A 18 9.64 -5.11 15.26
CA HIS A 18 9.83 -6.10 16.31
C HIS A 18 8.76 -7.20 16.26
N LEU A 19 9.04 -8.28 15.49
CA LEU A 19 8.80 -9.72 15.80
C LEU A 19 8.32 -10.61 14.64
N TYR A 20 7.83 -10.06 13.51
CA TYR A 20 7.26 -10.88 12.44
C TYR A 20 8.06 -10.77 11.13
N LYS A 21 8.24 -11.91 10.43
CA LYS A 21 8.93 -12.05 9.12
C LYS A 21 8.22 -11.33 7.96
N HIS A 22 7.17 -10.60 8.29
CA HIS A 22 6.24 -9.95 7.38
C HIS A 22 6.03 -8.53 7.87
N LEU A 23 6.10 -7.59 6.95
CA LEU A 23 5.72 -6.21 7.23
C LEU A 23 4.24 -6.04 6.88
N TYR A 24 3.48 -5.39 7.75
CA TYR A 24 2.03 -5.27 7.62
C TYR A 24 1.61 -3.80 7.54
N ALA A 25 0.99 -3.40 6.43
CA ALA A 25 0.41 -2.07 6.30
C ALA A 25 -1.09 -2.17 6.03
N HIS A 26 -1.88 -1.33 6.70
CA HIS A 26 -3.34 -1.28 6.53
C HIS A 26 -3.74 0.17 6.27
N LEU A 27 -4.23 0.46 5.06
CA LEU A 27 -4.65 1.80 4.65
C LEU A 27 -3.56 2.85 4.96
N ILE A 28 -2.33 2.54 4.56
CA ILE A 28 -1.19 3.44 4.74
C ILE A 28 -0.77 4.01 3.40
N LEU A 29 -0.62 3.15 2.39
CA LEU A 29 -0.09 3.57 1.10
C LEU A 29 -1.11 4.40 0.30
N HIS A 30 -2.40 4.30 0.59
CA HIS A 30 -3.40 5.16 -0.03
C HIS A 30 -3.31 6.64 0.40
N ASP A 31 -2.60 6.97 1.49
CA ASP A 31 -2.42 8.36 1.96
C ASP A 31 -1.33 9.10 1.18
N TRP A 32 -0.51 8.37 0.41
CA TRP A 32 0.68 8.90 -0.24
C TRP A 32 0.58 8.83 -1.77
N ASN A 33 1.28 9.74 -2.43
CA ASN A 33 1.47 9.70 -3.88
C ASN A 33 2.45 8.58 -4.27
N ASP A 34 2.52 8.26 -5.57
CA ASP A 34 3.31 7.14 -6.08
C ASP A 34 4.81 7.25 -5.77
N ASN A 35 5.39 8.46 -5.78
CA ASN A 35 6.82 8.65 -5.49
C ASN A 35 7.14 8.34 -4.03
N ASP A 36 6.27 8.73 -3.11
CA ASP A 36 6.47 8.47 -1.69
C ASP A 36 6.13 7.02 -1.33
N CYS A 37 5.09 6.43 -1.94
CA CYS A 37 4.84 5.00 -1.83
C CYS A 37 6.02 4.17 -2.31
N LYS A 38 6.67 4.56 -3.41
CA LYS A 38 7.86 3.86 -3.91
C LYS A 38 8.99 3.84 -2.87
N LYS A 39 9.33 5.00 -2.29
CA LYS A 39 10.37 5.09 -1.24
C LYS A 39 10.02 4.24 -0.02
N ILE A 40 8.76 4.26 0.39
CA ILE A 40 8.27 3.42 1.48
C ILE A 40 8.51 1.94 1.14
N LEU A 41 8.09 1.49 -0.04
CA LEU A 41 8.23 0.12 -0.49
C LEU A 41 9.70 -0.32 -0.63
N GLU A 42 10.59 0.57 -1.09
CA GLU A 42 12.04 0.33 -1.14
C GLU A 42 12.61 0.08 0.28
N ASN A 43 12.26 0.92 1.26
CA ASN A 43 12.64 0.72 2.66
C ASN A 43 12.08 -0.61 3.21
N CYS A 44 10.84 -0.95 2.85
CA CYS A 44 10.23 -2.21 3.24
C CYS A 44 10.99 -3.41 2.67
N LYS A 45 11.40 -3.34 1.40
CA LYS A 45 12.17 -4.36 0.70
C LYS A 45 13.53 -4.59 1.37
N GLU A 46 14.23 -3.53 1.73
CA GLU A 46 15.50 -3.61 2.47
C GLU A 46 15.30 -4.30 3.83
N ALA A 47 14.30 -3.86 4.60
CA ALA A 47 14.01 -4.40 5.93
C ALA A 47 13.69 -5.90 5.93
N ILE A 48 13.01 -6.42 4.90
CA ILE A 48 12.68 -7.85 4.78
C ILE A 48 13.78 -8.71 4.15
N SER A 49 14.81 -8.10 3.55
CA SER A 49 15.88 -8.81 2.82
C SER A 49 17.17 -9.01 3.64
N ASP A 50 17.35 -8.26 4.72
CA ASP A 50 18.61 -8.12 5.49
C ASP A 50 19.10 -9.41 6.21
N LYS A 51 18.35 -10.54 6.20
CA LYS A 51 18.64 -11.70 7.07
C LYS A 51 18.70 -13.06 6.37
N GLY A 52 18.99 -13.10 5.06
CA GLY A 52 19.18 -14.36 4.31
C GLY A 52 17.92 -15.23 4.22
N LYS A 53 16.75 -14.68 4.56
CA LYS A 53 15.43 -15.33 4.47
C LYS A 53 14.52 -14.42 3.65
N ARG A 54 13.76 -14.99 2.71
CA ARG A 54 12.80 -14.23 1.89
C ARG A 54 11.53 -13.93 2.70
N GLY A 55 11.43 -12.72 3.24
CA GLY A 55 10.18 -12.18 3.78
C GLY A 55 9.19 -11.79 2.67
N LYS A 56 8.04 -11.25 3.07
CA LYS A 56 7.06 -10.61 2.16
C LYS A 56 6.43 -9.43 2.86
N VAL A 57 5.99 -8.42 2.12
CA VAL A 57 5.15 -7.35 2.68
C VAL A 57 3.69 -7.71 2.41
N ILE A 58 2.85 -7.47 3.41
CA ILE A 58 1.42 -7.70 3.39
C ILE A 58 0.74 -6.34 3.51
N LEU A 59 -0.05 -5.97 2.51
CA LEU A 59 -0.81 -4.74 2.46
C LEU A 59 -2.31 -5.06 2.54
N ILE A 60 -3.06 -4.26 3.27
CA ILE A 60 -4.52 -4.22 3.20
C ILE A 60 -4.91 -2.85 2.66
N GLU A 61 -5.33 -2.81 1.41
CA GLU A 61 -5.57 -1.59 0.65
C GLU A 61 -6.78 -1.76 -0.27
N THR A 62 -7.35 -0.66 -0.75
CA THR A 62 -8.34 -0.73 -1.83
C THR A 62 -7.63 -1.07 -3.15
N VAL A 63 -8.25 -1.93 -3.94
CA VAL A 63 -7.86 -2.18 -5.34
C VAL A 63 -9.07 -1.89 -6.21
N ILE A 64 -8.98 -0.89 -7.08
CA ILE A 64 -10.04 -0.54 -8.03
C ILE A 64 -10.00 -1.55 -9.18
N ASN A 65 -11.09 -2.28 -9.40
CA ASN A 65 -11.23 -3.22 -10.51
C ASN A 65 -12.59 -3.06 -11.17
N GLU A 66 -12.72 -2.07 -12.05
CA GLU A 66 -13.99 -1.75 -12.73
C GLU A 66 -14.56 -2.92 -13.56
N GLY A 67 -13.71 -3.87 -13.98
CA GLY A 67 -14.13 -5.03 -14.75
C GLY A 67 -14.65 -6.21 -13.92
N GLN A 68 -14.40 -6.23 -12.61
CA GLN A 68 -14.81 -7.32 -11.70
C GLN A 68 -15.70 -6.85 -10.55
N ASP A 69 -15.57 -5.60 -10.13
CA ASP A 69 -16.36 -5.02 -9.05
C ASP A 69 -17.83 -4.81 -9.49
N GLU A 70 -18.77 -5.03 -8.56
CA GLU A 70 -20.16 -4.62 -8.78
C GLU A 70 -20.24 -3.08 -8.90
N HIS A 71 -21.16 -2.59 -9.74
CA HIS A 71 -21.28 -1.15 -10.04
C HIS A 71 -21.34 -0.25 -8.78
N GLY A 72 -22.06 -0.68 -7.73
CA GLY A 72 -22.12 0.06 -6.48
C GLY A 72 -20.78 0.11 -5.74
N LEU A 73 -20.02 -0.98 -5.76
CA LEU A 73 -18.69 -1.07 -5.17
C LEU A 73 -17.69 -0.22 -5.96
N THR A 74 -17.73 -0.27 -7.29
CA THR A 74 -16.93 0.59 -8.17
C THR A 74 -17.17 2.07 -7.85
N GLY A 75 -18.44 2.48 -7.75
CA GLY A 75 -18.80 3.85 -7.38
C GLY A 75 -18.26 4.28 -6.01
N LEU A 76 -18.31 3.38 -5.02
CA LEU A 76 -17.73 3.63 -3.69
C LEU A 76 -16.22 3.82 -3.75
N LYS A 77 -15.49 2.92 -4.44
CA LYS A 77 -14.03 2.99 -4.55
C LYS A 77 -13.57 4.26 -5.28
N LEU A 78 -14.24 4.65 -6.36
CA LEU A 78 -13.96 5.90 -7.07
C LEU A 78 -14.26 7.14 -6.21
N ALA A 79 -15.34 7.13 -5.42
CA ALA A 79 -15.62 8.22 -4.50
C ALA A 79 -14.55 8.33 -3.39
N MET A 80 -14.00 7.20 -2.93
CA MET A 80 -12.85 7.20 -2.01
C MET A 80 -11.58 7.73 -2.67
N ASP A 81 -11.32 7.41 -3.93
CA ASP A 81 -10.16 7.95 -4.67
C ASP A 81 -10.20 9.49 -4.76
N VAL A 82 -11.36 10.04 -5.15
CA VAL A 82 -11.59 11.49 -5.17
C VAL A 82 -11.38 12.08 -3.78
N ARG A 83 -11.89 11.43 -2.73
CA ARG A 83 -11.70 11.87 -1.35
C ARG A 83 -10.22 11.88 -0.95
N MET A 84 -9.46 10.83 -1.27
CA MET A 84 -8.03 10.75 -0.96
C MET A 84 -7.23 11.81 -1.70
N THR A 85 -7.56 12.07 -2.96
CA THR A 85 -6.93 13.13 -3.76
C THR A 85 -7.24 14.53 -3.24
N CYS A 86 -8.46 14.77 -2.70
CA CYS A 86 -8.88 16.09 -2.24
C CYS A 86 -8.44 16.40 -0.80
N LEU A 87 -8.45 15.42 0.10
CA LEU A 87 -8.18 15.62 1.53
C LEU A 87 -6.72 15.31 1.90
N LEU A 88 -6.08 14.46 1.10
CA LEU A 88 -4.70 14.05 1.25
C LEU A 88 -4.00 14.25 -0.10
N ASN A 89 -2.69 14.03 -0.16
CA ASN A 89 -2.00 13.89 -1.44
C ASN A 89 -1.91 12.40 -1.81
N GLY A 90 -2.98 11.68 -1.52
CA GLY A 90 -3.12 10.23 -1.58
C GLY A 90 -3.94 9.77 -2.78
N LYS A 91 -4.10 8.46 -2.91
CA LYS A 91 -4.73 7.82 -4.06
C LYS A 91 -5.21 6.40 -3.76
N GLU A 92 -6.43 6.08 -4.16
CA GLU A 92 -6.87 4.68 -4.26
C GLU A 92 -6.45 4.16 -5.64
N ARG A 93 -5.79 3.00 -5.68
CA ARG A 93 -5.12 2.53 -6.91
C ARG A 93 -5.84 1.36 -7.56
N SER A 94 -5.82 1.33 -8.88
CA SER A 94 -6.16 0.14 -9.66
C SER A 94 -5.09 -0.95 -9.53
N GLU A 95 -5.42 -2.18 -9.93
CA GLU A 95 -4.43 -3.27 -9.94
C GLU A 95 -3.20 -2.94 -10.80
N GLU A 96 -3.39 -2.32 -11.97
CA GLU A 96 -2.27 -1.98 -12.86
C GLU A 96 -1.36 -0.90 -12.27
N GLU A 97 -1.92 0.05 -11.51
CA GLU A 97 -1.15 1.06 -10.79
C GLU A 97 -0.37 0.46 -9.62
N TRP A 98 -1.00 -0.44 -8.85
CA TRP A 98 -0.32 -1.20 -7.80
C TRP A 98 0.83 -2.01 -8.38
N LYS A 99 0.58 -2.76 -9.45
CA LYS A 99 1.61 -3.53 -10.15
C LYS A 99 2.76 -2.65 -10.61
N LYS A 100 2.48 -1.53 -11.29
CA LYS A 100 3.52 -0.59 -11.73
C LYS A 100 4.39 -0.14 -10.55
N LEU A 101 3.76 0.25 -9.44
CA LEU A 101 4.45 0.69 -8.25
C LEU A 101 5.35 -0.41 -7.64
N PHE A 102 4.86 -1.64 -7.56
CA PHE A 102 5.65 -2.78 -7.07
C PHE A 102 6.86 -3.07 -7.97
N MET A 103 6.69 -3.01 -9.29
CA MET A 103 7.79 -3.21 -10.23
C MET A 103 8.82 -2.08 -10.17
N GLU A 104 8.39 -0.83 -9.98
CA GLU A 104 9.28 0.33 -9.85
C GLU A 104 10.05 0.34 -8.52
N ALA A 105 9.50 -0.28 -7.47
CA ALA A 105 10.17 -0.59 -6.20
C ALA A 105 10.94 -1.93 -6.26
N GLU A 106 11.09 -2.51 -7.45
CA GLU A 106 11.87 -3.72 -7.74
C GLU A 106 11.42 -4.97 -6.96
N PHE A 107 10.13 -5.12 -6.67
CA PHE A 107 9.58 -6.41 -6.21
C PHE A 107 9.46 -7.38 -7.39
N GLN A 108 9.65 -8.68 -7.13
CA GLN A 108 9.63 -9.71 -8.17
C GLN A 108 8.23 -10.18 -8.55
N SER A 109 7.31 -10.21 -7.58
CA SER A 109 5.95 -10.68 -7.80
C SER A 109 4.99 -10.19 -6.73
N TYR A 110 3.69 -10.26 -7.02
CA TYR A 110 2.63 -9.94 -6.09
C TYR A 110 1.43 -10.87 -6.27
N LYS A 111 0.57 -10.93 -5.25
CA LYS A 111 -0.74 -11.60 -5.30
C LYS A 111 -1.77 -10.71 -4.63
N ILE A 112 -2.96 -10.59 -5.24
CA ILE A 112 -4.09 -9.83 -4.70
C ILE A 112 -5.22 -10.81 -4.39
N TYR A 113 -5.81 -10.66 -3.22
CA TYR A 113 -6.96 -11.44 -2.78
C TYR A 113 -8.07 -10.49 -2.30
N PRO A 114 -9.33 -10.75 -2.66
CA PRO A 114 -10.44 -10.06 -2.01
C PRO A 114 -10.43 -10.40 -0.51
N LEU A 115 -10.67 -9.41 0.35
CA LEU A 115 -10.69 -9.62 1.79
C LEU A 115 -12.08 -9.37 2.39
N THR A 116 -12.50 -8.10 2.48
CA THR A 116 -13.80 -7.73 3.04
C THR A 116 -14.23 -6.35 2.56
N GLY A 117 -15.50 -6.20 2.18
CA GLY A 117 -16.03 -4.93 1.67
C GLY A 117 -15.24 -4.45 0.44
N TYR A 118 -14.64 -3.27 0.54
CA TYR A 118 -13.83 -2.67 -0.51
C TYR A 118 -12.32 -2.98 -0.40
N LEU A 119 -11.90 -3.68 0.66
CA LEU A 119 -10.49 -3.95 0.95
C LEU A 119 -10.01 -5.25 0.29
N SER A 120 -8.76 -5.22 -0.15
CA SER A 120 -8.03 -6.34 -0.69
C SER A 120 -6.79 -6.62 0.16
N LEU A 121 -6.42 -7.89 0.28
CA LEU A 121 -5.14 -8.31 0.82
C LEU A 121 -4.14 -8.45 -0.34
N ILE A 122 -3.05 -7.69 -0.28
CA ILE A 122 -1.98 -7.74 -1.27
C ILE A 122 -0.72 -8.30 -0.62
N GLU A 123 -0.15 -9.34 -1.21
CA GLU A 123 1.14 -9.89 -0.81
C GLU A 123 2.17 -9.52 -1.87
N ILE A 124 3.26 -8.87 -1.49
CA ILE A 124 4.37 -8.51 -2.39
C ILE A 124 5.68 -9.16 -1.96
N TYR A 125 6.43 -9.66 -2.94
CA TYR A 125 7.57 -10.53 -2.74
C TYR A 125 8.84 -9.90 -3.35
N PRO A 126 9.93 -9.74 -2.58
CA PRO A 126 11.17 -9.12 -3.03
C PRO A 126 11.92 -9.99 -4.04
#